data_AF-A0A969XPE9-F1
#
_entry.id   AF-A0A969XPE9-F1
#
_cell.length_a   1.000
_cell.length_b   1.000
_cell.length_c   1.000
_cell.angle_alpha   90.00
_cell.angle_beta   90.00
_cell.angle_gamma   90.00
#
_symmetry.space_group_name_H-M   'P 1'
#
loop_
_entity.id
_entity.type
_entity.pdbx_description
1 polymer ?
#
loop_
_entity_poly.entity_id
_entity_poly.type
_entity_poly.pdbx_seq_one_letter_code
_entity_poly.pdbx_strand_id
1 'polypeptide(L)'
;MDEFGRAALREREAVRIARRQWFWMDLIVWAAISVFLFVIWLLAGAGFPWFVIPVGAWAIVVVAHAAFAFVLKSPEDILLEREQLERERREHAGEAARVKAGDNDGCD
;
A
#
# COMPACT_ATOMS: atom_id res chain seq x y z
N MET A 1 3.05 19.45 22.82
CA MET A 1 2.32 18.21 22.48
C MET A 1 3.02 17.60 21.26
N ASP A 2 4.29 17.22 21.41
CA ASP A 2 5.21 17.11 20.26
C ASP A 2 5.93 15.73 20.24
N GLU A 3 5.43 14.79 21.04
CA GLU A 3 5.87 13.41 21.12
C GLU A 3 5.04 12.52 20.17
N PHE A 4 3.72 12.67 20.19
CA PHE A 4 2.79 11.93 19.34
C PHE A 4 3.04 12.15 17.84
N GLY A 5 3.40 13.37 17.43
CA GLY A 5 3.74 13.67 16.03
C GLY A 5 5.01 12.97 15.53
N ARG A 6 6.01 12.78 16.41
CA ARG A 6 7.27 12.10 16.08
C ARG A 6 7.13 10.58 16.12
N ALA A 7 6.31 10.05 17.03
CA ALA A 7 5.93 8.64 17.05
C ALA A 7 5.13 8.26 15.78
N ALA A 8 4.16 9.10 15.40
CA ALA A 8 3.36 8.89 14.18
C ALA A 8 4.19 8.97 12.89
N LEU A 9 5.22 9.85 12.82
CA LEU A 9 6.12 9.92 11.66
C LEU A 9 7.04 8.69 11.55
N ARG A 10 7.56 8.17 12.67
CA ARG A 10 8.35 6.92 12.68
C ARG A 10 7.54 5.70 12.31
N GLU A 11 6.30 5.62 12.78
CA GLU A 11 5.37 4.55 12.38
C GLU A 11 5.04 4.62 10.88
N ARG A 12 4.90 5.83 10.31
CA ARG A 12 4.63 6.03 8.87
C ARG A 12 5.77 5.54 7.96
N GLU A 13 7.03 5.73 8.36
CA GLU A 13 8.17 5.23 7.59
C GLU A 13 8.32 3.70 7.70
N ALA A 14 8.09 3.14 8.89
CA ALA A 14 8.15 1.70 9.11
C ALA A 14 7.03 0.96 8.37
N VAL A 15 5.82 1.51 8.34
CA VAL A 15 4.65 0.89 7.70
C VAL A 15 4.77 0.89 6.17
N ARG A 16 5.40 1.91 5.56
CA ARG A 16 5.69 1.93 4.11
C ARG A 16 6.64 0.80 3.68
N ILE A 17 7.53 0.35 4.56
CA ILE A 17 8.53 -0.70 4.25
C ILE A 17 8.01 -2.08 4.67
N ALA A 18 7.34 -2.18 5.84
CA ALA A 18 6.83 -3.44 6.37
C ALA A 18 5.65 -4.00 5.56
N ARG A 19 4.83 -3.14 4.93
CA ARG A 19 3.71 -3.59 4.10
C ARG A 19 4.17 -4.21 2.77
N ARG A 20 5.46 -4.07 2.44
CA ARG A 20 6.13 -4.74 1.33
C ARG A 20 6.40 -6.22 1.62
N GLN A 21 6.58 -6.60 2.89
CA GLN A 21 7.07 -7.93 3.27
C GLN A 21 6.05 -9.05 3.07
N TRP A 22 4.76 -8.78 3.27
CA TRP A 22 3.73 -9.82 3.18
C TRP A 22 3.53 -10.33 1.75
N PHE A 23 3.55 -9.45 0.73
CA PHE A 23 3.46 -9.89 -0.66
C PHE A 23 4.72 -10.64 -1.13
N TRP A 24 5.90 -10.24 -0.65
CA TRP A 24 7.14 -10.92 -0.99
C TRP A 24 7.11 -12.34 -0.45
N MET A 25 6.50 -12.56 0.72
CA MET A 25 6.34 -13.91 1.28
C MET A 25 5.49 -14.81 0.38
N ASP A 26 4.32 -14.35 -0.06
CA ASP A 26 3.44 -15.12 -0.95
C ASP A 26 4.09 -15.41 -2.30
N LEU A 27 4.80 -14.42 -2.87
CA LEU A 27 5.52 -14.59 -4.13
C LEU A 27 6.70 -15.56 -4.00
N ILE A 28 7.46 -15.48 -2.90
CA ILE A 28 8.60 -16.36 -2.61
C ILE A 28 8.11 -17.80 -2.38
N VAL A 29 7.03 -17.99 -1.61
CA VAL A 29 6.44 -19.31 -1.36
C VAL A 29 5.92 -19.91 -2.67
N TRP A 30 5.19 -19.13 -3.46
CA TRP A 30 4.70 -19.57 -4.78
C TRP A 30 5.84 -19.95 -5.72
N ALA A 31 6.91 -19.13 -5.77
CA ALA A 31 8.09 -19.42 -6.58
C ALA A 31 8.83 -20.68 -6.09
N ALA A 32 9.02 -20.84 -4.78
CA ALA A 32 9.67 -22.00 -4.19
C ALA A 32 8.90 -23.30 -4.49
N ILE A 33 7.57 -23.28 -4.34
CA ILE A 33 6.70 -24.42 -4.66
C ILE A 33 6.74 -24.72 -6.16
N SER A 34 6.69 -23.69 -7.02
CA SER A 34 6.76 -23.86 -8.48
C SER A 34 8.07 -24.51 -8.92
N VAL A 35 9.20 -24.05 -8.36
CA VAL A 35 10.52 -24.66 -8.61
C VAL A 35 10.58 -26.10 -8.09
N PHE A 36 10.04 -26.36 -6.90
CA PHE A 36 10.00 -27.70 -6.32
C PHE A 36 9.21 -28.68 -7.18
N LEU A 37 8.01 -28.31 -7.64
CA LEU A 37 7.22 -29.14 -8.55
C LEU A 37 7.91 -29.34 -9.90
N PHE A 38 8.57 -28.31 -10.43
CA PHE A 38 9.32 -28.40 -11.68
C PHE A 38 10.49 -29.40 -11.57
N VAL A 39 11.22 -29.38 -10.46
CA VAL A 39 12.30 -30.34 -10.17
C VAL A 39 11.74 -31.76 -10.04
N ILE A 40 10.62 -31.95 -9.34
CA ILE A 40 9.95 -33.26 -9.26
C ILE A 40 9.56 -33.76 -10.65
N TRP A 41 9.01 -32.90 -11.50
CA TRP A 41 8.63 -33.28 -12.85
C TRP A 41 9.84 -33.69 -13.71
N LEU A 42 10.96 -32.97 -13.59
CA LEU A 42 12.22 -33.34 -14.25
C LEU A 42 12.72 -34.72 -13.79
N LEU A 43 12.69 -34.97 -12.48
CA LEU A 43 13.13 -36.25 -11.90
C LEU A 43 12.17 -37.40 -12.20
N ALA A 44 10.87 -37.11 -12.34
CA ALA A 44 9.83 -38.08 -12.66
C ALA A 44 9.85 -38.54 -14.15
N GLY A 45 10.83 -38.07 -14.93
CA GLY A 45 11.04 -38.50 -16.32
C GLY A 45 10.56 -37.50 -17.37
N ALA A 46 10.18 -36.29 -16.98
CA ALA A 46 9.83 -35.20 -17.89
C ALA A 46 8.76 -35.55 -18.95
N GLY A 47 7.83 -36.43 -18.58
CA GLY A 47 6.69 -36.81 -19.41
C GLY A 47 5.63 -35.71 -19.45
N PHE A 48 4.36 -36.06 -19.20
CA PHE A 48 3.29 -35.06 -19.16
C PHE A 48 3.55 -33.99 -18.07
N PRO A 49 3.62 -32.69 -18.42
CA PRO A 49 3.93 -31.60 -17.49
C PRO A 49 2.72 -31.27 -16.62
N TRP A 50 2.42 -32.16 -15.69
CA TRP A 50 1.29 -32.03 -14.78
C TRP A 50 1.46 -30.86 -13.79
N PHE A 51 2.69 -30.41 -13.53
CA PHE A 51 2.98 -29.28 -12.62
C PHE A 51 2.36 -27.96 -13.09
N VAL A 52 2.08 -27.81 -14.38
CA VAL A 52 1.54 -26.58 -14.96
C VAL A 52 0.10 -26.33 -14.52
N ILE A 53 -0.66 -27.38 -14.20
CA ILE A 53 -2.04 -27.28 -13.71
C ILE A 53 -2.11 -26.63 -12.32
N PRO A 54 -1.45 -27.15 -11.27
CA PRO A 54 -1.45 -26.51 -9.97
C PRO A 54 -0.75 -25.15 -10.00
N VAL A 55 0.36 -25.00 -10.74
CA VAL A 55 1.07 -23.72 -10.86
C VAL A 55 0.18 -22.66 -11.52
N GLY A 56 -0.50 -23.00 -12.60
CA GLY A 56 -1.41 -22.09 -13.30
C GLY A 56 -2.64 -21.72 -12.46
N ALA A 57 -3.27 -22.71 -11.80
CA ALA A 57 -4.41 -22.48 -10.92
C ALA A 57 -4.05 -21.56 -9.75
N TRP A 58 -2.90 -21.79 -9.10
CA TRP A 58 -2.43 -20.95 -8.01
C TRP A 58 -1.87 -19.59 -8.44
N ALA A 59 -1.27 -19.49 -9.63
CA ALA A 59 -0.78 -18.22 -10.16
C ALA A 59 -1.90 -17.17 -10.23
N ILE A 60 -3.12 -17.58 -10.62
CA ILE A 60 -4.28 -16.70 -10.67
C ILE A 60 -4.63 -16.15 -9.29
N VAL A 61 -4.58 -17.00 -8.26
CA VAL A 61 -4.88 -16.60 -6.87
C VAL A 61 -3.84 -15.62 -6.33
N VAL A 62 -2.56 -15.84 -6.63
CA VAL A 62 -1.46 -14.95 -6.24
C VAL A 62 -1.56 -13.61 -6.97
N VAL A 63 -1.81 -13.62 -8.28
CA VAL A 63 -1.99 -12.40 -9.07
C VAL A 63 -3.23 -11.63 -8.61
N ALA A 64 -4.33 -12.31 -8.30
CA ALA A 64 -5.54 -11.67 -7.76
C ALA A 64 -5.28 -11.05 -6.38
N HIS A 65 -4.59 -11.74 -5.47
CA HIS A 65 -4.21 -11.18 -4.18
C HIS A 65 -3.25 -9.99 -4.32
N ALA A 66 -2.26 -10.09 -5.20
CA ALA A 66 -1.33 -9.00 -5.50
C ALA A 66 -2.08 -7.80 -6.09
N ALA A 67 -2.95 -8.04 -7.07
CA ALA A 67 -3.80 -7.00 -7.65
C ALA A 67 -4.71 -6.38 -6.59
N PHE A 68 -5.30 -7.16 -5.70
CA PHE A 68 -6.12 -6.65 -4.60
C PHE A 68 -5.30 -5.80 -3.63
N ALA A 69 -4.08 -6.23 -3.28
CA ALA A 69 -3.16 -5.47 -2.43
C ALA A 69 -2.66 -4.17 -3.08
N PHE A 70 -2.53 -4.14 -4.41
CA PHE A 70 -2.13 -2.94 -5.16
C PHE A 70 -3.31 -2.02 -5.52
N VAL A 71 -4.50 -2.57 -5.76
CA VAL A 71 -5.72 -1.83 -6.17
C VAL A 71 -6.49 -1.33 -4.95
N LEU A 72 -6.55 -2.08 -3.85
CA LEU A 72 -6.87 -1.51 -2.54
C LEU A 72 -5.62 -0.80 -2.01
N LYS A 73 -5.30 0.33 -2.64
CA LYS A 73 -4.64 1.44 -1.95
C LYS A 73 -5.42 1.65 -0.66
N SER A 74 -4.80 1.32 0.47
CA SER A 74 -5.51 1.09 1.73
C SER A 74 -6.43 2.28 2.03
N PRO A 75 -7.68 2.08 2.48
CA PRO A 75 -8.58 3.17 2.88
C PRO A 75 -7.91 4.18 3.85
N GLU A 76 -6.87 3.72 4.57
CA GLU A 76 -5.96 4.53 5.39
C GLU A 76 -5.28 5.68 4.61
N ASP A 77 -4.72 5.41 3.41
CA ASP A 77 -4.05 6.44 2.59
C ASP A 77 -5.06 7.47 2.05
N ILE A 78 -6.24 7.00 1.67
CA ILE A 78 -7.34 7.84 1.18
C ILE A 78 -7.89 8.72 2.31
N LEU A 79 -8.00 8.18 3.53
CA LEU A 79 -8.41 8.94 4.73
C LEU A 79 -7.39 10.01 5.10
N LEU A 80 -6.09 9.68 5.03
CA LEU A 80 -5.01 10.62 5.32
C LEU A 80 -4.92 11.77 4.32
N GLU A 81 -5.08 11.49 3.02
CA GLU A 81 -5.11 12.51 1.97
C GLU A 81 -6.29 13.48 2.16
N ARG A 82 -7.44 12.96 2.64
CA ARG A 82 -8.61 13.78 3.01
C ARG A 82 -8.35 14.67 4.22
N GLU A 83 -7.71 14.16 5.27
CA GLU A 83 -7.36 14.97 6.44
C GLU A 83 -6.37 16.09 6.11
N GLN A 84 -5.41 15.85 5.20
CA GLN A 84 -4.46 16.88 4.78
C GLN A 84 -5.15 18.02 4.02
N LEU A 85 -6.01 17.68 3.05
CA LEU A 85 -6.83 18.66 2.33
C LEU A 85 -7.74 19.48 3.25
N GLU A 86 -8.26 18.88 4.32
CA GLU A 86 -9.05 19.62 5.31
C GLU A 86 -8.21 20.61 6.13
N ARG A 87 -6.95 20.28 6.44
CA ARG A 87 -6.04 21.19 7.15
C ARG A 87 -5.66 22.38 6.29
N GLU A 88 -5.26 22.13 5.05
CA GLU A 88 -4.95 23.20 4.09
C GLU A 88 -6.16 24.12 3.87
N ARG A 89 -7.36 23.54 3.75
CA ARG A 89 -8.61 24.32 3.65
C ARG A 89 -8.84 25.20 4.88
N ARG A 90 -8.56 24.70 6.09
CA ARG A 90 -8.72 25.48 7.33
C ARG A 90 -7.69 26.60 7.43
N GLU A 91 -6.44 26.34 7.02
CA GLU A 91 -5.40 27.36 6.97
C GLU A 91 -5.77 28.46 5.96
N HIS A 92 -6.17 28.11 4.74
CA HIS A 92 -6.62 29.09 3.74
C HIS A 92 -7.89 29.84 4.18
N ALA A 93 -8.81 29.20 4.89
CA ALA A 93 -9.99 29.88 5.43
C ALA A 93 -9.62 30.87 6.55
N GLY A 94 -8.65 30.53 7.40
CA GLY A 94 -8.11 31.43 8.43
C GLY A 94 -7.36 32.62 7.83
N GLU A 95 -6.54 32.38 6.80
CA GLU A 95 -5.82 33.39 6.03
C GLU A 95 -6.80 34.39 5.39
N ALA A 96 -7.83 33.88 4.71
CA ALA A 96 -8.86 34.70 4.07
C ALA A 96 -9.67 35.53 5.07
N ALA A 97 -9.96 34.99 6.26
CA ALA A 97 -10.63 35.73 7.33
C ALA A 97 -9.74 36.86 7.88
N ARG A 98 -8.43 36.63 8.01
CA ARG A 98 -7.47 37.63 8.48
C ARG A 98 -7.33 38.80 7.51
N VAL A 99 -7.24 38.51 6.21
CA VAL A 99 -7.16 39.53 5.16
C VAL A 99 -8.41 40.41 5.16
N LYS A 100 -9.60 39.81 5.27
CA LYS A 100 -10.86 40.57 5.38
C LYS A 100 -10.93 41.46 6.62
N ALA A 101 -10.40 41.01 7.76
CA ALA A 101 -10.41 41.81 8.98
C ALA A 101 -9.49 43.04 8.85
N GLY A 102 -8.31 42.88 8.26
CA GLY A 102 -7.38 43.99 8.04
C GLY A 102 -7.84 45.01 6.99
N ASP A 103 -8.60 44.58 5.97
CA ASP A 103 -9.22 45.45 4.97
C ASP A 103 -10.34 46.32 5.59
N ASN A 104 -11.09 45.75 6.52
CA ASN A 104 -12.21 46.43 7.17
C ASN A 104 -11.77 47.47 8.22
N ASP A 105 -10.58 47.32 8.81
CA ASP A 105 -9.98 48.29 9.73
C ASP A 105 -9.25 49.46 9.00
N GLY A 106 -9.06 49.37 7.68
CA GLY A 106 -8.36 50.37 6.88
C GLY A 106 -9.24 51.47 6.27
N CYS A 107 -10.56 51.41 6.46
CA CYS A 107 -11.55 52.32 5.85
C CYS A 107 -12.12 53.38 6.81
N ASP A 108 -11.62 53.48 8.05
CA ASP A 108 -12.01 54.49 9.04
C ASP A 108 -11.07 55.71 9.09
#